data_AF-A0A5E6XEM7-F1
#
_entry.id   AF-A0A5E6XEM7-F1
#
_cell.length_a   1.000
_cell.length_b   1.000
_cell.length_c   1.000
_cell.angle_alpha   90.00
_cell.angle_beta   90.00
_cell.angle_gamma   90.00
#
_symmetry.space_group_name_H-M   'P 1'
#
loop_
_entity.id
_entity.type
_entity.pdbx_description
1 polymer ?
#
loop_
_entity_poly.entity_id
_entity_poly.type
_entity_poly.pdbx_seq_one_letter_code
_entity_poly.pdbx_strand_id
1 'polypeptide(L)'
;MDEAEKPVVARPAPVPPPRFALQLLRAGNCLLLVELATGEPFQSRDPSYLLLKDMLRAAGLPDSPQIIGEPVRWPLLVRGNLDQGPQAATDFVQGFIQARLEDAPCVCLWLIGLPAVRFAGEADAEAYYRELPVEGLGAAWALPGLELLMDEPQRKADVWQAMRRLMARWKPSNE
;
A
#
# COMPACT_ATOMS: atom_id res chain seq x y z
N MET A 1 -14.01 58.18 -0.43
CA MET A 1 -14.40 57.05 0.41
C MET A 1 -13.82 55.82 -0.27
N ASP A 2 -12.67 55.37 0.22
CA ASP A 2 -12.05 54.11 -0.18
C ASP A 2 -12.92 52.95 0.30
N GLU A 3 -13.47 52.18 -0.63
CA GLU A 3 -14.14 50.93 -0.32
C GLU A 3 -13.16 49.79 -0.63
N ALA A 4 -12.51 49.28 0.42
CA ALA A 4 -11.56 48.19 0.34
C ALA A 4 -12.28 46.89 -0.06
N GLU A 5 -12.06 46.46 -1.30
CA GLU A 5 -12.50 45.17 -1.83
C GLU A 5 -11.75 44.05 -1.11
N LYS A 6 -12.46 43.33 -0.21
CA LYS A 6 -11.91 42.16 0.49
C LYS A 6 -11.73 41.03 -0.53
N PRO A 7 -10.57 40.35 -0.58
CA PRO A 7 -10.38 39.25 -1.50
C PRO A 7 -11.30 38.09 -1.11
N VAL A 8 -12.18 37.70 -2.03
CA VAL A 8 -12.98 36.48 -1.91
C VAL A 8 -12.04 35.30 -2.09
N VAL A 9 -11.67 34.66 -0.98
CA VAL A 9 -10.89 33.42 -0.99
C VAL A 9 -11.78 32.34 -1.60
N ALA A 10 -11.55 32.03 -2.87
CA ALA A 10 -12.24 30.95 -3.56
C ALA A 10 -11.98 29.63 -2.82
N ARG A 11 -13.04 28.97 -2.34
CA ARG A 11 -12.92 27.62 -1.77
C ARG A 11 -12.40 26.69 -2.87
N PRO A 12 -11.36 25.89 -2.61
CA PRO A 12 -10.86 24.92 -3.57
C PRO A 12 -11.99 23.96 -3.97
N ALA A 13 -12.05 23.62 -5.25
CA ALA A 13 -13.04 22.69 -5.78
C ALA A 13 -12.94 21.33 -5.04
N PRO A 14 -14.06 20.68 -4.72
CA PRO A 14 -14.04 19.37 -4.07
C PRO A 14 -13.26 18.38 -4.93
N VAL A 15 -12.19 17.81 -4.39
CA VAL A 15 -11.43 16.74 -5.04
C VAL A 15 -12.31 15.48 -5.04
N PRO A 16 -12.51 14.80 -6.19
CA PRO A 16 -13.29 13.58 -6.21
C PRO A 16 -12.67 12.52 -5.28
N PRO A 17 -13.49 11.68 -4.62
CA PRO A 17 -12.97 10.63 -3.75
C PRO A 17 -12.06 9.70 -4.56
N PRO A 18 -10.88 9.32 -4.03
CA PRO A 18 -10.02 8.36 -4.70
C PRO A 18 -10.75 7.02 -4.90
N ARG A 19 -10.28 6.21 -5.84
CA ARG A 19 -10.85 4.89 -6.10
C ARG A 19 -9.76 3.86 -6.13
N PHE A 20 -9.85 2.86 -5.26
CA PHE A 20 -8.88 1.77 -5.19
C PHE A 20 -9.43 0.57 -4.44
N ALA A 21 -8.74 -0.56 -4.58
CA ALA A 21 -8.93 -1.73 -3.77
C ALA A 21 -7.56 -2.25 -3.30
N LEU A 22 -7.44 -2.53 -1.99
CA LEU A 22 -6.20 -2.99 -1.35
C LEU A 22 -6.47 -4.27 -0.57
N GLN A 23 -5.65 -5.29 -0.79
CA GLN A 23 -5.65 -6.51 0.02
C GLN A 23 -4.47 -6.49 0.98
N LEU A 24 -4.73 -6.79 2.26
CA LEU A 24 -3.67 -7.05 3.23
C LEU A 24 -3.36 -8.55 3.28
N LEU A 25 -2.07 -8.87 3.27
CA LEU A 25 -1.55 -10.23 3.41
C LEU A 25 -0.41 -10.27 4.43
N ARG A 26 -0.15 -11.46 4.96
CA ARG A 26 1.02 -11.74 5.81
C ARG A 26 1.89 -12.84 5.22
N ALA A 27 3.19 -12.59 5.15
CA ALA A 27 4.19 -13.56 4.76
C ALA A 27 5.31 -13.59 5.83
N GLY A 28 5.21 -14.54 6.76
CA GLY A 28 6.10 -14.61 7.91
C GLY A 28 6.09 -13.31 8.73
N ASN A 29 7.26 -12.67 8.83
CA ASN A 29 7.45 -11.45 9.60
C ASN A 29 7.07 -10.17 8.84
N CYS A 30 6.67 -10.25 7.57
CA CYS A 30 6.28 -9.09 6.77
C CYS A 30 4.76 -9.03 6.59
N LEU A 31 4.22 -7.80 6.58
CA LEU A 31 2.89 -7.50 6.07
C LEU A 31 3.01 -6.94 4.66
N LEU A 32 2.00 -7.16 3.83
CA LEU A 32 1.93 -6.69 2.46
C LEU A 32 0.56 -6.06 2.22
N LEU A 33 0.55 -4.78 1.86
CA LEU A 33 -0.64 -4.09 1.39
C LEU A 33 -0.55 -3.97 -0.14
N VAL A 34 -1.44 -4.66 -0.83
CA VAL A 34 -1.31 -4.90 -2.28
C VAL A 34 -2.51 -4.34 -3.03
N GLU A 35 -2.23 -3.52 -4.03
CA GLU A 35 -3.22 -3.02 -4.99
C GLU A 35 -3.84 -4.16 -5.81
N LEU A 36 -5.18 -4.21 -5.80
CA LEU A 36 -5.99 -5.07 -6.65
C LEU A 36 -6.43 -4.26 -7.87
N ALA A 37 -5.70 -4.36 -8.98
CA ALA A 37 -5.94 -3.54 -10.19
C ALA A 37 -7.35 -3.71 -10.78
N THR A 38 -7.92 -4.92 -10.71
CA THR A 38 -9.30 -5.22 -11.14
C THR A 38 -10.33 -4.92 -10.06
N GLY A 39 -9.88 -4.64 -8.83
CA GLY A 39 -10.70 -4.63 -7.64
C GLY A 39 -11.03 -6.01 -7.09
N GLU A 40 -10.77 -7.11 -7.79
CA GLU A 40 -11.18 -8.45 -7.33
C GLU A 40 -10.13 -9.09 -6.41
N PRO A 41 -10.53 -9.91 -5.42
CA PRO A 41 -9.59 -10.67 -4.61
C PRO A 41 -8.73 -11.60 -5.46
N PHE A 42 -7.48 -11.85 -5.01
CA PHE A 42 -6.58 -12.77 -5.70
C PHE A 42 -7.15 -14.18 -5.83
N GLN A 43 -7.09 -14.71 -7.04
CA GLN A 43 -7.27 -16.12 -7.34
C GLN A 43 -5.90 -16.80 -7.51
N SER A 44 -5.84 -18.10 -7.21
CA SER A 44 -4.58 -18.85 -7.16
C SER A 44 -3.81 -18.89 -8.50
N ARG A 45 -4.50 -18.66 -9.62
CA ARG A 45 -3.94 -18.68 -10.98
C ARG A 45 -3.73 -17.28 -11.57
N ASP A 46 -4.01 -16.22 -10.81
CA ASP A 46 -3.86 -14.85 -11.29
C ASP A 46 -2.37 -14.54 -11.53
N PRO A 47 -1.98 -14.02 -12.70
CA PRO A 47 -0.58 -13.72 -13.01
C PRO A 47 0.08 -12.80 -11.99
N SER A 48 -0.61 -11.77 -11.51
CA SER A 48 -0.11 -10.87 -10.47
C SER A 48 0.10 -11.59 -9.14
N TYR A 49 -0.82 -12.49 -8.74
CA TYR A 49 -0.63 -13.29 -7.53
C TYR A 49 0.56 -14.25 -7.67
N LEU A 50 0.76 -14.88 -8.84
CA LEU A 50 1.94 -15.71 -9.09
C LEU A 50 3.24 -14.90 -8.99
N LEU A 51 3.27 -13.69 -9.57
CA LEU A 51 4.40 -12.77 -9.43
C LEU A 51 4.69 -12.42 -7.96
N LEU A 52 3.65 -12.13 -7.17
CA LEU A 52 3.79 -11.86 -5.74
C LEU A 52 4.43 -13.05 -5.01
N LYS A 53 3.98 -14.27 -5.29
CA LYS A 53 4.56 -15.50 -4.71
C LYS A 53 6.03 -15.67 -5.10
N ASP A 54 6.38 -15.39 -6.35
CA ASP A 54 7.76 -15.45 -6.81
C ASP A 54 8.64 -14.40 -6.12
N MET A 55 8.13 -13.18 -5.90
CA MET A 55 8.80 -12.13 -5.13
C MET A 55 9.03 -12.54 -3.67
N LEU A 56 8.03 -13.14 -3.02
CA LEU A 56 8.15 -13.66 -1.65
C LEU A 56 9.21 -14.77 -1.57
N ARG A 57 9.20 -15.72 -2.52
CA ARG A 57 10.20 -16.78 -2.61
C ARG A 57 11.60 -16.23 -2.78
N ALA A 58 11.77 -15.23 -3.65
CA ALA A 58 13.06 -14.56 -3.88
C ALA A 58 13.56 -13.81 -2.62
N ALA A 59 12.65 -13.24 -1.83
CA ALA A 59 12.95 -12.60 -0.56
C ALA A 59 13.27 -13.58 0.58
N GLY A 60 13.06 -14.90 0.38
CA GLY A 60 13.19 -15.91 1.42
C GLY A 60 12.05 -15.88 2.45
N LEU A 61 10.89 -15.33 2.07
CA LEU A 61 9.66 -15.35 2.84
C LEU A 61 8.77 -16.53 2.43
N PRO A 62 7.80 -16.95 3.27
CA PRO A 62 6.79 -17.93 2.85
C PRO A 62 6.06 -17.46 1.58
N ASP A 63 6.05 -18.27 0.54
CA ASP A 63 5.43 -17.96 -0.76
C ASP A 63 3.93 -18.31 -0.83
N SER A 64 3.33 -18.71 0.31
CA SER A 64 1.90 -18.87 0.52
C SER A 64 1.41 -17.81 1.54
N PRO A 65 1.32 -16.52 1.15
CA PRO A 65 0.94 -15.47 2.07
C PRO A 65 -0.51 -15.66 2.55
N GLN A 66 -0.74 -15.45 3.84
CA GLN A 66 -2.08 -15.50 4.44
C GLN A 66 -2.85 -14.23 4.08
N ILE A 67 -4.05 -14.38 3.50
CA ILE A 67 -4.98 -13.27 3.26
C ILE A 67 -5.60 -12.85 4.60
N ILE A 68 -5.54 -11.56 4.91
CA ILE A 68 -6.09 -10.99 6.14
C ILE A 68 -7.35 -10.19 5.80
N GLY A 69 -8.50 -10.72 6.21
CA GLY A 69 -9.79 -10.06 6.05
C GLY A 69 -10.18 -9.78 4.59
N GLU A 70 -11.26 -9.00 4.44
CA GLU A 70 -11.75 -8.56 3.15
C GLU A 70 -10.88 -7.43 2.56
N PRO A 71 -10.82 -7.28 1.22
CA PRO A 71 -10.18 -6.15 0.60
C PRO A 71 -10.76 -4.81 1.07
N VAL A 72 -9.89 -3.85 1.37
CA VAL A 72 -10.27 -2.46 1.58
C VAL A 72 -10.64 -1.86 0.23
N ARG A 73 -11.90 -1.44 0.08
CA ARG A 73 -12.40 -0.78 -1.13
C ARG A 73 -12.77 0.65 -0.81
N TRP A 74 -12.25 1.59 -1.59
CA TRP A 74 -12.56 3.01 -1.46
C TRP A 74 -13.12 3.55 -2.77
N PRO A 75 -14.18 4.38 -2.75
CA PRO A 75 -14.97 4.80 -1.60
C PRO A 75 -15.75 3.65 -0.95
N LEU A 76 -16.02 3.76 0.35
CA LEU A 76 -16.87 2.86 1.11
C LEU A 76 -18.31 2.94 0.60
N LEU A 77 -18.96 1.80 0.44
CA LEU A 77 -20.39 1.67 0.12
C LEU A 77 -21.24 1.89 1.37
N VAL A 78 -21.17 3.08 1.94
CA VAL A 78 -21.95 3.47 3.13
C VAL A 78 -23.11 4.39 2.73
N ARG A 79 -24.23 4.27 3.46
CA ARG A 79 -25.33 5.23 3.35
C ARG A 79 -25.00 6.46 4.19
N GLY A 80 -25.01 7.64 3.60
CA GLY A 80 -24.82 8.92 4.30
C GLY A 80 -23.79 9.82 3.65
N ASN A 81 -23.61 11.01 4.21
CA ASN A 81 -22.65 12.01 3.75
C ASN A 81 -21.37 11.94 4.58
N LEU A 82 -20.64 10.82 4.48
CA LEU A 82 -19.31 10.68 5.08
C LEU A 82 -18.27 11.32 4.18
N ASP A 83 -17.28 12.01 4.75
CA ASP A 83 -16.13 12.48 3.97
C ASP A 83 -15.36 11.27 3.42
N GLN A 84 -15.23 11.22 2.10
CA GLN A 84 -14.50 10.17 1.40
C GLN A 84 -13.30 10.72 0.61
N GLY A 85 -12.84 11.92 0.98
CA GLY A 85 -11.68 12.56 0.39
C GLY A 85 -10.36 11.82 0.67
N PRO A 86 -9.24 12.32 0.10
CA PRO A 86 -7.93 11.69 0.23
C PRO A 86 -7.46 11.48 1.68
N GLN A 87 -7.65 12.46 2.56
CA GLN A 87 -7.24 12.32 3.97
C GLN A 87 -8.03 11.22 4.68
N ALA A 88 -9.35 11.18 4.49
CA ALA A 88 -10.18 10.13 5.08
C ALA A 88 -9.79 8.73 4.58
N ALA A 89 -9.34 8.61 3.33
CA ALA A 89 -8.80 7.36 2.79
C ALA A 89 -7.49 6.96 3.47
N THR A 90 -6.58 7.91 3.69
CA THR A 90 -5.32 7.70 4.43
C THR A 90 -5.60 7.24 5.86
N ASP A 91 -6.42 7.98 6.60
CA ASP A 91 -6.77 7.69 7.99
C ASP A 91 -7.38 6.28 8.11
N PHE A 92 -8.28 5.92 7.18
CA PHE A 92 -8.89 4.59 7.15
C PHE A 92 -7.86 3.49 6.89
N VAL A 93 -7.02 3.64 5.87
CA VAL A 93 -6.04 2.62 5.48
C VAL A 93 -4.98 2.43 6.56
N GLN A 94 -4.42 3.51 7.12
CA GLN A 94 -3.44 3.44 8.19
C GLN A 94 -4.05 2.84 9.46
N GLY A 95 -5.24 3.28 9.88
CA GLY A 95 -5.92 2.71 11.05
C GLY A 95 -6.24 1.22 10.89
N PHE A 96 -6.66 0.80 9.69
CA PHE A 96 -6.86 -0.61 9.37
C PHE A 96 -5.58 -1.44 9.52
N ILE A 97 -4.43 -0.94 9.08
CA ILE A 97 -3.14 -1.65 9.19
C ILE A 97 -2.63 -1.64 10.63
N GLN A 98 -2.77 -0.51 11.34
CA GLN A 98 -2.34 -0.37 12.73
C GLN A 98 -3.02 -1.39 13.63
N ALA A 99 -4.35 -1.57 13.50
CA ALA A 99 -5.08 -2.60 14.23
C ALA A 99 -4.52 -4.02 13.98
N ARG A 100 -4.00 -4.31 12.78
CA ARG A 100 -3.37 -5.61 12.46
C ARG A 100 -1.95 -5.74 13.01
N LEU A 101 -1.23 -4.63 13.12
CA LEU A 101 0.09 -4.58 13.74
C LEU A 101 0.00 -4.77 15.26
N GLU A 102 -1.06 -4.29 15.89
CA GLU A 102 -1.35 -4.52 17.32
C GLU A 102 -1.58 -6.00 17.62
N ASP A 103 -2.34 -6.70 16.76
CA ASP A 103 -2.57 -8.15 16.88
C ASP A 103 -1.29 -8.96 16.66
N ALA A 104 -0.52 -8.62 15.63
CA ALA A 104 0.73 -9.29 15.28
C ALA A 104 1.71 -8.29 14.64
N PRO A 105 2.86 -8.00 15.28
CA PRO A 105 3.83 -7.07 14.72
C PRO A 105 4.44 -7.59 13.42
N CYS A 106 5.03 -6.68 12.64
CA CYS A 106 5.80 -7.03 11.46
C CYS A 106 7.12 -6.25 11.45
N VAL A 107 8.15 -6.81 10.81
CA VAL A 107 9.46 -6.16 10.68
C VAL A 107 9.51 -5.17 9.52
N CYS A 108 8.59 -5.32 8.56
CA CYS A 108 8.49 -4.47 7.38
C CYS A 108 7.10 -4.63 6.73
N LEU A 109 6.50 -3.51 6.34
CA LEU A 109 5.27 -3.43 5.56
C LEU A 109 5.63 -3.20 4.09
N TRP A 110 5.22 -4.07 3.17
CA TRP A 110 5.38 -3.83 1.74
C TRP A 110 4.16 -3.09 1.21
N LEU A 111 4.38 -1.93 0.59
CA LEU A 111 3.34 -1.13 -0.04
C LEU A 111 3.43 -1.33 -1.55
N ILE A 112 2.58 -2.20 -2.09
CA ILE A 112 2.62 -2.61 -3.50
C ILE A 112 1.48 -1.92 -4.25
N GLY A 113 1.84 -1.03 -5.18
CA GLY A 113 0.87 -0.23 -5.93
C GLY A 113 0.74 1.20 -5.44
N LEU A 114 0.43 2.13 -6.34
CA LEU A 114 0.39 3.55 -6.01
C LEU A 114 -0.62 3.88 -4.90
N PRO A 115 -1.83 3.29 -4.85
CA PRO A 115 -2.74 3.54 -3.74
C PRO A 115 -2.19 3.06 -2.39
N ALA A 116 -1.48 1.93 -2.34
CA ALA A 116 -0.86 1.47 -1.10
C ALA A 116 0.23 2.46 -0.64
N VAL A 117 1.08 2.89 -1.55
CA VAL A 117 2.15 3.87 -1.27
C VAL A 117 1.58 5.22 -0.83
N ARG A 118 0.49 5.67 -1.46
CA ARG A 118 -0.12 6.96 -1.17
C ARG A 118 -0.91 6.99 0.13
N PHE A 119 -1.77 5.99 0.36
CA PHE A 119 -2.72 6.03 1.46
C PHE A 119 -2.23 5.32 2.72
N ALA A 120 -1.25 4.41 2.63
CA ALA A 120 -0.57 3.90 3.82
C ALA A 120 0.74 4.64 4.09
N GLY A 121 1.51 4.95 3.04
CA GLY A 121 2.86 5.53 3.17
C GLY A 121 2.96 7.03 2.99
N GLU A 122 1.86 7.73 2.70
CA GLU A 122 1.81 9.18 2.47
C GLU A 122 2.85 9.69 1.45
N ALA A 123 3.14 8.85 0.45
CA ALA A 123 4.15 9.11 -0.57
C ALA A 123 3.56 8.96 -2.00
N ASP A 124 4.41 9.09 -3.01
CA ASP A 124 4.03 8.91 -4.41
C ASP A 124 4.99 7.96 -5.14
N ALA A 125 4.88 7.93 -6.47
CA ALA A 125 5.69 7.05 -7.31
C ALA A 125 7.20 7.33 -7.24
N GLU A 126 7.64 8.53 -6.82
CA GLU A 126 9.06 8.85 -6.66
C GLU A 126 9.69 8.09 -5.48
N ALA A 127 8.86 7.61 -4.55
CA ALA A 127 9.28 6.80 -3.42
C ALA A 127 9.50 5.32 -3.76
N TYR A 128 9.15 4.86 -4.97
CA TYR A 128 9.35 3.47 -5.34
C TYR A 128 10.77 2.99 -5.10
N TYR A 129 10.88 1.73 -4.67
CA TYR A 129 12.10 1.03 -4.33
C TYR A 129 12.80 1.55 -3.06
N ARG A 130 12.22 2.52 -2.34
CA ARG A 130 12.74 3.06 -1.07
C ARG A 130 11.97 2.51 0.12
N GLU A 131 12.67 2.43 1.25
CA GLU A 131 12.04 2.23 2.56
C GLU A 131 11.69 3.60 3.14
N LEU A 132 10.48 3.71 3.68
CA LEU A 132 9.88 4.91 4.25
C LEU A 132 9.59 4.65 5.73
N PRO A 133 10.02 5.51 6.65
CA PRO A 133 9.47 5.51 8.00
C PRO A 133 8.04 6.08 7.94
N VAL A 134 7.06 5.29 8.39
CA VAL A 134 5.66 5.71 8.46
C VAL A 134 5.24 5.71 9.93
N GLU A 135 4.74 6.85 10.39
CA GLU A 135 4.28 6.99 11.77
C GLU A 135 3.17 5.97 12.07
N GLY A 136 3.26 5.30 13.22
CA GLY A 136 2.32 4.23 13.61
C GLY A 136 2.46 2.90 12.87
N LEU A 137 3.00 2.87 11.65
CA LEU A 137 3.14 1.62 10.85
C LEU A 137 4.57 1.06 10.80
N GLY A 138 5.57 1.85 11.19
CA GLY A 138 6.98 1.44 11.19
C GLY A 138 7.62 1.57 9.81
N ALA A 139 8.48 0.62 9.43
CA ALA A 139 9.22 0.69 8.18
C ALA A 139 8.43 0.10 7.01
N ALA A 140 8.15 0.93 5.99
CA ALA A 140 7.37 0.55 4.82
C ALA A 140 8.22 0.57 3.54
N TRP A 141 8.23 -0.50 2.77
CA TRP A 141 8.92 -0.58 1.48
C TRP A 141 7.96 -0.31 0.33
N ALA A 142 8.18 0.79 -0.39
CA ALA A 142 7.32 1.24 -1.48
C ALA A 142 7.68 0.55 -2.79
N LEU A 143 6.67 0.01 -3.48
CA LEU A 143 6.80 -0.76 -4.70
C LEU A 143 5.76 -0.35 -5.75
N PRO A 144 6.11 -0.43 -7.06
CA PRO A 144 5.11 -0.37 -8.12
C PRO A 144 4.07 -1.49 -7.98
N GLY A 145 2.89 -1.30 -8.58
CA GLY A 145 1.84 -2.31 -8.62
C GLY A 145 2.27 -3.55 -9.41
N LEU A 146 1.67 -4.70 -9.10
CA LEU A 146 2.03 -5.98 -9.74
C LEU A 146 1.79 -5.97 -11.26
N GLU A 147 0.67 -5.41 -11.71
CA GLU A 147 0.39 -5.23 -13.15
C GLU A 147 1.47 -4.38 -13.82
N LEU A 148 1.86 -3.26 -13.22
CA LEU A 148 2.93 -2.40 -13.75
C LEU A 148 4.29 -3.13 -13.81
N LEU A 149 4.60 -3.99 -12.83
CA LEU A 149 5.80 -4.83 -12.88
C LEU A 149 5.73 -5.94 -13.95
N MET A 150 4.52 -6.36 -14.34
CA MET A 150 4.34 -7.30 -15.45
C MET A 150 4.46 -6.59 -16.80
N ASP A 151 3.85 -5.42 -16.95
CA ASP A 151 3.87 -4.60 -18.17
C ASP A 151 5.25 -3.99 -18.44
N GLU A 152 6.01 -3.67 -17.39
CA GLU A 152 7.35 -3.09 -17.47
C GLU A 152 8.41 -3.99 -16.79
N PRO A 153 8.79 -5.13 -17.38
CA PRO A 153 9.72 -6.09 -16.78
C PRO A 153 11.07 -5.52 -16.38
N GLN A 154 11.54 -4.45 -17.05
CA GLN A 154 12.77 -3.74 -16.70
C GLN A 154 12.79 -3.27 -15.24
N ARG A 155 11.63 -2.92 -14.67
CA ARG A 155 11.50 -2.49 -13.27
C ARG A 155 11.83 -3.59 -12.27
N LYS A 156 11.78 -4.87 -12.67
CA LYS A 156 12.11 -6.00 -11.78
C LYS A 156 13.56 -5.95 -11.32
N ALA A 157 14.47 -5.39 -12.13
CA ALA A 157 15.86 -5.20 -11.73
C ALA A 157 15.97 -4.22 -10.56
N ASP A 158 15.24 -3.11 -10.59
CA ASP A 158 15.22 -2.11 -9.50
C ASP A 158 14.57 -2.69 -8.23
N VAL A 159 13.46 -3.42 -8.38
CA VAL A 159 12.84 -4.17 -7.28
C VAL A 159 13.85 -5.12 -6.65
N TRP A 160 14.55 -5.91 -7.45
CA TRP A 160 15.52 -6.88 -6.95
C TRP A 160 16.69 -6.22 -6.23
N GLN A 161 17.24 -5.14 -6.79
CA GLN A 161 18.32 -4.38 -6.15
C GLN A 161 17.89 -3.79 -4.80
N ALA A 162 16.67 -3.24 -4.72
CA ALA A 162 16.12 -2.76 -3.46
C ALA A 162 15.85 -3.90 -2.46
N MET A 163 15.22 -4.98 -2.92
CA MET A 163 14.90 -6.15 -2.11
C MET A 163 16.15 -6.72 -1.43
N ARG A 164 17.26 -6.86 -2.18
CA ARG A 164 18.51 -7.39 -1.64
C ARG A 164 19.07 -6.59 -0.46
N ARG A 165 18.84 -5.27 -0.42
CA ARG A 165 19.28 -4.40 0.68
C ARG A 165 18.45 -4.59 1.95
N LEU A 166 17.20 -5.01 1.80
CA LEU A 166 16.23 -5.13 2.90
C LEU A 166 16.08 -6.56 3.44
N MET A 167 16.29 -7.57 2.59
CA MET A 167 16.13 -9.00 2.90
C MET A 167 16.78 -9.46 4.20
N ALA A 168 17.94 -8.90 4.56
CA ALA A 168 18.66 -9.27 5.78
C ALA A 168 17.82 -9.06 7.05
N ARG A 169 16.87 -8.12 7.03
CA ARG A 169 16.00 -7.77 8.17
C ARG A 169 14.73 -8.59 8.25
N TRP A 170 14.33 -9.23 7.14
CA TRP A 170 13.05 -9.95 7.05
C TRP A 170 13.14 -11.40 7.46
N LYS A 171 14.32 -11.99 7.33
CA LYS A 171 14.56 -13.36 7.78
C LYS A 171 14.46 -13.40 9.31
N PRO A 172 13.81 -14.42 9.88
CA PRO A 172 13.84 -14.60 11.32
C PRO A 172 15.31 -14.69 11.74
N SER A 173 15.69 -13.95 12.79
CA SER A 173 16.92 -14.23 13.51
C SER A 173 16.84 -15.71 13.91
N ASN A 174 17.77 -16.53 13.43
CA ASN A 174 17.98 -17.87 14.00
C ASN A 174 18.39 -17.63 15.46
N GLU A 175 17.44 -17.68 16.38
CA GLU A 175 17.71 -18.00 17.77
C GLU A 175 17.72 -19.52 17.94
#